data_AF-A0A9P6KKU5-F1
#
_entry.id   AF-A0A9P6KKU5-F1
#
_cell.length_a   1.000
_cell.length_b   1.000
_cell.length_c   1.000
_cell.angle_alpha   90.00
_cell.angle_beta   90.00
_cell.angle_gamma   90.00
#
_symmetry.space_group_name_H-M   'P 1'
#
loop_
_entity.id
_entity.type
_entity.pdbx_description
1 polymer ?
#
loop_
_entity_poly.entity_id
_entity_poly.type
_entity_poly.pdbx_seq_one_letter_code
_entity_poly.pdbx_strand_id
1 'polypeptide(L)'
;MECPSHLTHHFSFEELAVGRGSNQQPYIRILIFFNKKKGLSEAFFHEHWKSVHADLTMSVGSGTKNFSRYVQFHQDAEHRKLVSSLSQYNMQPLQHDGCAEFHAENAEQFLRFMADIHNSKELVGCGSRFTDVDEGMRVMVGYDNLIYGSNIATSGGCDGILPSDPRIARNGSGSDEKNPSLNKSGPERD
;
A
#
# COMPACT_ATOMS: atom_id res chain seq x y z
N MET A 1 9.12 29.42 4.89
CA MET A 1 8.21 30.25 4.06
C MET A 1 6.88 29.52 4.03
N GLU A 2 5.82 30.15 4.53
CA GLU A 2 4.48 29.56 4.48
C GLU A 2 4.00 29.52 3.02
N CYS A 3 3.18 28.52 2.69
CA CYS A 3 2.64 28.41 1.34
C CYS A 3 1.85 29.68 0.99
N PRO A 4 2.15 30.39 -0.12
CA PRO A 4 1.49 31.65 -0.44
C PRO A 4 -0.04 31.56 -0.58
N SER A 5 -0.56 30.36 -0.89
CA SER A 5 -2.00 30.09 -1.00
C SER A 5 -2.63 29.51 0.27
N HIS A 6 -1.86 29.35 1.35
CA HIS A 6 -2.29 28.63 2.55
C HIS A 6 -3.57 29.20 3.20
N LEU A 7 -3.77 30.51 3.11
CA LEU A 7 -4.93 31.22 3.68
C LEU A 7 -5.91 31.75 2.63
N THR A 8 -5.59 31.64 1.34
CA THR A 8 -6.40 32.18 0.24
C THR A 8 -7.03 31.09 -0.64
N HIS A 9 -6.74 29.81 -0.34
CA HIS A 9 -7.32 28.70 -1.07
C HIS A 9 -8.83 28.59 -0.84
N HIS A 10 -9.59 28.50 -1.94
CA HIS A 10 -11.01 28.20 -1.91
C HIS A 10 -11.21 26.69 -1.95
N PHE A 11 -11.73 26.11 -0.86
CA PHE A 11 -11.91 24.67 -0.73
C PHE A 11 -13.20 24.21 -1.39
N SER A 12 -13.13 23.27 -2.33
CA SER A 12 -14.31 22.56 -2.83
C SER A 12 -14.86 21.55 -1.81
N PHE A 13 -13.98 21.11 -0.90
CA PHE A 13 -14.28 20.18 0.19
C PHE A 13 -13.92 20.86 1.52
N GLU A 14 -14.92 21.49 2.16
CA GLU A 14 -14.76 22.25 3.40
C GLU A 14 -14.20 21.41 4.55
N GLU A 15 -14.43 20.09 4.55
CA GLU A 15 -13.83 19.16 5.49
C GLU A 15 -12.30 19.06 5.38
N LEU A 16 -11.71 19.51 4.25
CA LEU A 16 -10.26 19.58 4.04
C LEU A 16 -9.67 20.95 4.36
N ALA A 17 -10.51 21.92 4.77
CA ALA A 17 -10.06 23.27 5.05
C ALA A 17 -9.09 23.32 6.26
N VAL A 18 -8.10 24.21 6.17
CA VAL A 18 -7.10 24.39 7.23
C VAL A 18 -7.79 24.70 8.55
N GLY A 19 -7.40 24.01 9.62
CA GLY A 19 -7.94 24.21 10.95
C GLY A 19 -9.29 23.54 11.23
N ARG A 20 -9.86 22.79 10.28
CA ARG A 20 -11.10 21.99 10.50
C ARG A 20 -10.86 20.61 11.12
N GLY A 21 -9.61 20.26 11.39
CA GLY A 21 -9.20 18.96 11.91
C GLY A 21 -8.64 18.06 10.81
N SER A 22 -8.60 16.76 11.07
CA SER A 22 -8.12 15.73 10.16
C SER A 22 -9.05 14.52 10.21
N ASN A 23 -9.16 13.77 9.13
CA ASN A 23 -9.76 12.44 9.13
C ASN A 23 -8.69 11.38 9.40
N GLN A 24 -7.92 11.60 10.48
CA GLN A 24 -6.89 10.68 10.91
C GLN A 24 -7.54 9.38 11.39
N GLN A 25 -7.11 8.27 10.82
CA GLN A 25 -7.62 6.95 11.16
C GLN A 25 -7.07 6.48 12.52
N PRO A 26 -7.82 5.66 13.29
CA PRO A 26 -7.52 5.36 14.68
C PRO A 26 -6.46 4.26 14.88
N TYR A 27 -5.71 3.92 13.84
CA TYR A 27 -4.65 2.90 13.86
C TYR A 27 -3.31 3.51 13.47
N ILE A 28 -2.23 2.86 13.89
CA ILE A 28 -0.92 3.07 13.29
C ILE A 28 -0.78 2.18 12.06
N ARG A 29 -0.19 2.73 10.99
CA ARG A 29 0.12 2.00 9.77
C ARG A 29 1.62 1.76 9.70
N ILE A 30 1.98 0.50 9.50
CA ILE A 30 3.37 0.07 9.36
C ILE A 30 3.55 -0.52 7.96
N LEU A 31 4.57 -0.04 7.25
CA LEU A 31 4.98 -0.52 5.94
C LEU A 31 6.40 -1.06 6.04
N ILE A 32 6.58 -2.34 5.73
CA ILE A 32 7.87 -3.03 5.73
C ILE A 32 8.22 -3.39 4.29
N PHE A 33 9.17 -2.67 3.72
CA PHE A 33 9.65 -2.88 2.37
C PHE A 33 10.85 -3.81 2.34
N PHE A 34 10.87 -4.73 1.38
CA PHE A 34 11.95 -5.71 1.25
C PHE A 34 12.09 -6.21 -0.18
N ASN A 35 13.24 -6.81 -0.45
CA ASN A 35 13.59 -7.37 -1.75
C ASN A 35 13.57 -8.88 -1.74
N LYS A 36 13.29 -9.44 -2.92
CA LYS A 36 13.42 -10.85 -3.20
C LYS A 36 14.90 -11.23 -3.14
N LYS A 37 15.19 -12.39 -2.55
CA LYS A 37 16.54 -12.96 -2.54
C LYS A 37 17.12 -13.09 -3.96
N LYS A 38 18.40 -12.74 -4.10
CA LYS A 38 19.14 -12.91 -5.36
C LYS A 38 19.10 -14.38 -5.83
N GLY A 39 18.94 -14.56 -7.13
CA GLY A 39 18.86 -15.89 -7.75
C GLY A 39 17.48 -16.56 -7.74
N LEU A 40 16.49 -16.03 -7.00
CA LEU A 40 15.12 -16.54 -7.07
C LEU A 40 14.36 -15.98 -8.27
N SER A 41 13.40 -16.74 -8.79
CA SER A 41 12.44 -16.22 -9.76
C SER A 41 11.40 -15.33 -9.06
N GLU A 42 10.90 -14.32 -9.78
CA GLU A 42 9.83 -13.44 -9.31
C GLU A 42 8.54 -14.23 -9.00
N ALA A 43 8.19 -15.18 -9.87
CA ALA A 43 7.02 -16.04 -9.68
C ALA A 43 7.11 -16.84 -8.37
N PHE A 44 8.27 -17.45 -8.08
CA PHE A 44 8.45 -18.17 -6.82
C PHE A 44 8.32 -17.24 -5.61
N PHE A 45 8.94 -16.06 -5.66
CA PHE A 45 8.89 -15.09 -4.57
C PHE A 45 7.46 -14.67 -4.24
N HIS A 46 6.70 -14.19 -5.23
CA HIS A 46 5.34 -13.73 -4.98
C HIS A 46 4.41 -14.88 -4.59
N GLU A 47 4.56 -16.06 -5.21
CA GLU A 47 3.74 -17.22 -4.86
C GLU A 47 4.03 -17.69 -3.43
N HIS A 48 5.29 -17.86 -3.06
CA HIS A 48 5.68 -18.29 -1.71
C HIS A 48 5.27 -17.26 -0.65
N TRP A 49 5.39 -15.97 -0.95
CA TRP A 49 5.04 -14.90 -0.01
C TRP A 49 3.54 -14.82 0.27
N LYS A 50 2.69 -14.87 -0.78
CA LYS A 50 1.22 -14.79 -0.62
C LYS A 50 0.57 -16.08 -0.14
N SER A 51 1.29 -17.20 -0.17
CA SER A 51 0.80 -18.50 0.30
C SER A 51 1.49 -18.92 1.61
N VAL A 52 2.61 -19.65 1.51
CA VAL A 52 3.30 -20.28 2.65
C VAL A 52 3.71 -19.27 3.72
N HIS A 53 4.30 -18.14 3.33
CA HIS A 53 4.71 -17.15 4.32
C HIS A 53 3.52 -16.45 4.98
N ALA A 54 2.47 -16.16 4.21
CA ALA A 54 1.23 -15.59 4.73
C ALA A 54 0.59 -16.53 5.77
N ASP A 55 0.47 -17.82 5.44
CA ASP A 55 -0.07 -18.85 6.34
C ASP A 55 0.71 -18.94 7.65
N LEU A 56 2.05 -19.03 7.56
CA LEU A 56 2.91 -19.06 8.75
C LEU A 56 2.79 -17.77 9.57
N THR A 57 2.69 -16.60 8.92
CA THR A 57 2.53 -15.31 9.59
C THR A 57 1.22 -15.27 10.38
N MET A 58 0.12 -15.72 9.76
CA MET A 58 -1.19 -15.77 10.41
C MET A 58 -1.28 -16.84 11.49
N SER A 59 -0.44 -17.87 11.42
CA SER A 59 -0.39 -18.98 12.39
C SER A 59 0.43 -18.66 13.65
N VAL A 60 1.19 -17.56 13.68
CA VAL A 60 1.84 -17.11 14.92
C VAL A 60 0.75 -16.69 15.90
N GLY A 61 0.64 -17.39 17.03
CA GLY A 61 -0.51 -17.38 17.95
C GLY A 61 -0.91 -16.03 18.58
N SER A 62 -0.17 -14.97 18.31
CA SER A 62 -0.45 -13.60 18.71
C SER A 62 -0.87 -12.67 17.56
N GLY A 63 -0.68 -13.09 16.30
CA GLY A 63 -0.81 -12.24 15.12
C GLY A 63 -2.18 -11.58 15.02
N THR A 64 -3.26 -12.36 15.04
CA THR A 64 -4.63 -11.82 14.92
C THR A 64 -5.11 -11.01 16.13
N LYS A 65 -4.38 -11.02 17.25
CA LYS A 65 -4.71 -10.22 18.44
C LYS A 65 -3.96 -8.88 18.50
N ASN A 66 -2.88 -8.75 17.74
CA ASN A 66 -1.94 -7.63 17.84
C ASN A 66 -2.01 -6.69 16.62
N PHE A 67 -2.77 -7.04 15.60
CA PHE A 67 -3.05 -6.17 14.45
C PHE A 67 -4.50 -6.37 13.98
N SER A 68 -5.07 -5.34 13.38
CA SER A 68 -6.43 -5.33 12.82
C SER A 68 -6.46 -5.61 11.32
N ARG A 69 -5.31 -5.53 10.64
CA ARG A 69 -5.17 -5.81 9.21
C ARG A 69 -3.73 -6.19 8.87
N TYR A 70 -3.60 -7.14 7.94
CA TYR A 70 -2.36 -7.50 7.25
C TYR A 70 -2.59 -7.46 5.74
N VAL A 71 -1.75 -6.73 5.01
CA VAL A 71 -1.80 -6.63 3.54
C VAL A 71 -0.42 -6.92 2.97
N GLN A 72 -0.38 -7.60 1.83
CA GLN A 72 0.83 -7.77 1.04
C GLN A 72 0.69 -6.95 -0.24
N PHE A 73 1.57 -5.97 -0.43
CA PHE A 73 1.67 -5.21 -1.67
C PHE A 73 2.82 -5.78 -2.51
N HIS A 74 2.47 -6.37 -3.65
CA HIS A 74 3.42 -7.02 -4.56
C HIS A 74 3.80 -6.06 -5.69
N GLN A 75 5.11 -5.90 -5.94
CA GLN A 75 5.61 -5.14 -7.07
C GLN A 75 6.33 -6.08 -8.05
N ASP A 76 5.61 -6.54 -9.07
CA ASP A 76 6.17 -7.38 -10.15
C ASP A 76 6.78 -6.55 -11.30
N ALA A 77 7.23 -7.23 -12.35
CA ALA A 77 7.81 -6.59 -13.53
C ALA A 77 6.91 -5.57 -14.23
N GLU A 78 5.59 -5.79 -14.29
CA GLU A 78 4.66 -4.86 -14.95
C GLU A 78 4.46 -3.60 -14.09
N HIS A 79 4.37 -3.75 -12.77
CA HIS A 79 4.31 -2.61 -11.86
C HIS A 79 5.59 -1.77 -11.91
N ARG A 80 6.76 -2.40 -12.04
CA ARG A 80 8.04 -1.68 -12.20
C ARG A 80 8.11 -0.89 -13.51
N LYS A 81 7.54 -1.41 -14.60
CA LYS A 81 7.40 -0.67 -15.86
C LYS A 81 6.47 0.53 -15.69
N LEU A 82 5.32 0.35 -15.02
CA LEU A 82 4.37 1.42 -14.73
C LEU A 82 5.04 2.56 -13.95
N VAL A 83 5.67 2.26 -12.80
CA VAL A 83 6.30 3.32 -11.99
C VAL A 83 7.46 4.00 -12.72
N SER A 84 8.20 3.28 -13.58
CA SER A 84 9.24 3.88 -14.42
C SER A 84 8.68 4.93 -15.39
N SER A 85 7.45 4.73 -15.89
CA SER A 85 6.78 5.70 -16.76
C SER A 85 6.40 7.00 -16.03
N LEU A 86 6.33 6.99 -14.69
CA LEU A 86 6.01 8.17 -13.88
C LEU A 86 7.21 9.11 -13.69
N SER A 87 8.41 8.70 -14.12
CA SER A 87 9.61 9.56 -14.10
C SER A 87 9.42 10.87 -14.85
N GLN A 88 8.55 10.92 -15.86
CA GLN A 88 8.17 12.15 -16.58
C GLN A 88 7.50 13.20 -15.66
N TYR A 89 6.93 12.77 -14.53
CA TYR A 89 6.33 13.62 -13.50
C TYR A 89 7.28 13.85 -12.31
N ASN A 90 8.58 13.56 -12.47
CA ASN A 90 9.59 13.62 -11.40
C ASN A 90 9.29 12.68 -10.21
N MET A 91 8.58 11.57 -10.46
CA MET A 91 8.33 10.53 -9.47
C MET A 91 9.29 9.37 -9.70
N GLN A 92 10.11 9.06 -8.70
CA GLN A 92 11.11 8.01 -8.78
C GLN A 92 10.58 6.68 -8.20
N PRO A 93 10.95 5.54 -8.79
CA PRO A 93 10.51 4.24 -8.30
C PRO A 93 11.12 3.91 -6.94
N LEU A 94 10.31 3.36 -6.05
CA LEU A 94 10.80 2.71 -4.85
C LEU A 94 11.29 1.30 -5.23
N GLN A 95 12.58 1.04 -5.04
CA GLN A 95 13.27 -0.17 -5.49
C GLN A 95 13.07 -1.34 -4.50
N HIS A 96 11.80 -1.71 -4.28
CA HIS A 96 11.43 -2.84 -3.44
C HIS A 96 10.50 -3.81 -4.17
N ASP A 97 10.72 -5.12 -4.04
CA ASP A 97 9.88 -6.14 -4.69
C ASP A 97 8.54 -6.37 -3.97
N GLY A 98 8.47 -5.98 -2.69
CA GLY A 98 7.26 -6.10 -1.89
C GLY A 98 7.21 -5.18 -0.69
N CYS A 99 5.99 -4.95 -0.19
CA CYS A 99 5.73 -4.30 1.08
C CYS A 99 4.71 -5.09 1.91
N ALA A 100 5.09 -5.50 3.12
CA ALA A 100 4.17 -6.00 4.11
C ALA A 100 3.59 -4.82 4.89
N GLU A 101 2.27 -4.73 4.94
CA GLU A 101 1.54 -3.65 5.59
C GLU A 101 0.71 -4.18 6.76
N PHE A 102 0.80 -3.50 7.90
CA PHE A 102 0.05 -3.84 9.10
C PHE A 102 -0.67 -2.62 9.66
N HIS A 103 -1.91 -2.82 10.10
CA HIS A 103 -2.64 -1.86 10.93
C HIS A 103 -2.67 -2.38 12.36
N ALA A 104 -2.17 -1.60 13.30
CA ALA A 104 -2.21 -1.95 14.73
C ALA A 104 -2.84 -0.80 15.52
N GLU A 105 -3.43 -1.13 16.66
CA GLU A 105 -4.00 -0.12 17.55
C GLU A 105 -2.92 0.81 18.11
N ASN A 106 -1.74 0.26 18.41
CA ASN A 106 -0.60 0.99 18.93
C ASN A 106 0.73 0.27 18.65
N ALA A 107 1.84 0.97 18.89
CA ALA A 107 3.18 0.47 18.64
C ALA A 107 3.52 -0.76 19.51
N GLU A 108 2.99 -0.83 20.73
CA GLU A 108 3.28 -1.94 21.65
C GLU A 108 2.76 -3.28 21.08
N GLN A 109 1.52 -3.31 20.59
CA GLN A 109 0.95 -4.50 19.97
C GLN A 109 1.78 -4.95 18.75
N PHE A 110 2.16 -3.99 17.89
CA PHE A 110 3.00 -4.31 16.74
C PHE A 110 4.38 -4.86 17.15
N LEU A 111 5.03 -4.27 18.16
CA LEU A 111 6.32 -4.76 18.65
C LEU A 111 6.22 -6.15 19.28
N ARG A 112 5.13 -6.47 19.99
CA ARG A 112 4.86 -7.83 20.49
C ARG A 112 4.74 -8.82 19.34
N PHE A 113 3.98 -8.48 18.29
CA PHE A 113 3.88 -9.31 17.09
C PHE A 113 5.24 -9.54 16.42
N MET A 114 6.07 -8.50 16.29
CA MET A 114 7.43 -8.66 15.74
C MET A 114 8.32 -9.54 16.62
N ALA A 115 8.19 -9.47 17.94
CA ALA A 115 8.89 -10.36 18.86
C ALA A 115 8.45 -11.83 18.68
N ASP A 116 7.16 -12.07 18.49
CA ASP A 116 6.62 -13.42 18.26
C ASP A 116 7.07 -14.00 16.92
N ILE A 117 7.13 -13.16 15.87
CA ILE A 117 7.75 -13.52 14.58
C ILE A 117 9.21 -13.94 14.82
N HIS A 118 9.99 -13.11 15.52
CA HIS A 118 11.40 -13.36 15.75
C HIS A 118 11.66 -14.66 16.56
N ASN A 119 10.76 -14.98 17.49
CA ASN A 119 10.82 -16.20 18.29
C ASN A 119 10.36 -17.44 17.51
N SER A 120 9.68 -17.29 16.38
CA SER A 120 9.27 -18.38 15.50
C SER A 120 10.39 -18.79 14.54
N LYS A 121 11.06 -19.90 14.85
CA LYS A 121 12.10 -20.48 13.97
C LYS A 121 11.58 -20.80 12.57
N GLU A 122 10.33 -21.24 12.46
CA GLU A 122 9.71 -21.59 11.18
C GLU A 122 9.50 -20.34 10.31
N LEU A 123 9.01 -19.24 10.90
CA LEU A 123 8.72 -18.03 10.16
C LEU A 123 9.99 -17.25 9.80
N VAL A 124 10.96 -17.15 10.72
CA VAL A 124 12.28 -16.56 10.43
C VAL A 124 13.00 -17.38 9.35
N GLY A 125 12.98 -18.71 9.50
CA GLY A 125 13.53 -19.63 8.51
C GLY A 125 12.86 -19.48 7.14
N CYS A 126 11.53 -19.32 7.10
CA CYS A 126 10.79 -19.04 5.87
C CYS A 126 11.22 -17.70 5.26
N GLY A 127 11.22 -16.60 6.02
CA GLY A 127 11.64 -15.28 5.57
C GLY A 127 12.97 -15.30 4.82
N SER A 128 14.02 -15.84 5.47
CA SER A 128 15.37 -15.92 4.91
C SER A 128 15.51 -16.75 3.62
N ARG A 129 14.51 -17.57 3.28
CA ARG A 129 14.51 -18.34 2.02
C ARG A 129 14.14 -17.48 0.82
N PHE A 130 13.24 -16.51 0.99
CA PHE A 130 12.72 -15.73 -0.15
C PHE A 130 13.07 -14.23 -0.10
N THR A 131 13.48 -13.69 1.04
CA THR A 131 13.91 -12.28 1.16
C THR A 131 15.43 -12.12 1.09
N ASP A 132 15.89 -10.98 0.56
CA ASP A 132 17.28 -10.55 0.63
C ASP A 132 17.55 -9.94 2.02
N VAL A 133 18.07 -10.79 2.92
CA VAL A 133 18.37 -10.38 4.30
C VAL A 133 19.61 -9.49 4.40
N ASP A 134 20.51 -9.54 3.41
CA ASP A 134 21.76 -8.78 3.41
C ASP A 134 21.51 -7.30 3.07
N GLU A 135 20.56 -7.03 2.17
CA GLU A 135 20.11 -5.68 1.86
C GLU A 135 19.30 -5.03 3.01
N GLY A 136 18.69 -5.89 3.83
CA GLY A 136 17.85 -5.51 4.96
C GLY A 136 16.50 -4.94 4.54
N MET A 137 15.59 -4.84 5.50
CA MET A 137 14.27 -4.25 5.28
C MET A 137 14.30 -2.74 5.51
N ARG A 138 13.36 -2.00 4.91
CA ARG A 138 13.12 -0.58 5.19
C ARG A 138 11.72 -0.44 5.78
N VAL A 139 11.56 0.41 6.79
CA VAL A 139 10.29 0.53 7.52
C VAL A 139 9.82 1.97 7.53
N MET A 140 8.55 2.18 7.21
CA MET A 140 7.85 3.45 7.40
C MET A 140 6.68 3.21 8.36
N VAL A 141 6.54 4.07 9.36
CA VAL A 141 5.43 4.02 10.34
C VAL A 141 4.77 5.39 10.37
N GLY A 142 3.44 5.41 10.38
CA GLY A 142 2.68 6.66 10.42
C GLY A 142 1.19 6.42 10.68
N TYR A 143 0.40 7.41 10.30
CA TYR A 143 -1.07 7.33 10.33
C TYR A 143 -1.60 7.62 8.93
N ASP A 144 -2.77 7.05 8.63
CA ASP A 144 -3.54 7.47 7.45
C ASP A 144 -4.41 8.67 7.83
N ASN A 145 -4.38 9.71 7.00
CA ASN A 145 -5.41 10.75 6.98
C ASN A 145 -6.29 10.50 5.75
N LEU A 146 -7.44 9.86 5.94
CA LEU A 146 -8.24 9.37 4.82
C LEU A 146 -9.01 10.51 4.15
N ILE A 147 -8.56 10.91 2.96
CA ILE A 147 -9.18 11.99 2.19
C ILE A 147 -10.39 11.50 1.40
N TYR A 148 -10.27 10.36 0.72
CA TYR A 148 -11.26 9.86 -0.22
C TYR A 148 -11.37 8.34 -0.15
N GLY A 149 -12.60 7.84 -0.23
CA GLY A 149 -12.94 6.42 -0.10
C GLY A 149 -13.50 6.04 1.26
N SER A 150 -13.98 4.80 1.35
CA SER A 150 -14.57 4.26 2.57
C SER A 150 -13.50 3.90 3.61
N ASN A 151 -13.93 3.88 4.87
CA ASN A 151 -13.13 3.36 5.96
C ASN A 151 -12.81 1.88 5.78
N ILE A 152 -11.89 1.41 6.62
CA ILE A 152 -11.61 -0.01 6.75
C ILE A 152 -12.34 -0.52 7.98
N ALA A 153 -13.40 -1.30 7.76
CA ALA A 153 -14.26 -1.81 8.82
C ALA A 153 -13.49 -2.49 9.97
N THR A 154 -12.44 -3.27 9.68
CA THR A 154 -11.66 -3.97 10.71
C THR A 154 -10.70 -3.07 11.47
N SER A 155 -10.26 -1.96 10.86
CA SER A 155 -9.25 -1.06 11.45
C SER A 155 -9.88 0.11 12.21
N GLY A 156 -11.20 0.25 12.15
CA GLY A 156 -11.91 1.39 12.72
C GLY A 156 -11.72 2.67 11.89
N GLY A 157 -12.43 3.73 12.28
CA GLY A 157 -12.33 5.05 11.65
C GLY A 157 -13.55 5.46 10.85
N CYS A 158 -13.43 6.59 10.17
CA CYS A 158 -14.51 7.24 9.42
C CYS A 158 -14.18 7.26 7.92
N ASP A 159 -15.23 7.19 7.10
CA ASP A 159 -15.12 7.40 5.65
C ASP A 159 -14.47 8.76 5.36
N GLY A 160 -13.74 8.85 4.26
CA GLY A 160 -13.40 10.12 3.64
C GLY A 160 -14.53 10.64 2.76
N ILE A 161 -14.19 11.47 1.78
CA ILE A 161 -15.11 11.84 0.71
C ILE A 161 -15.43 10.58 -0.10
N LEU A 162 -16.71 10.27 -0.31
CA LEU A 162 -17.13 9.05 -0.99
C LEU A 162 -17.27 9.25 -2.51
N PRO A 163 -17.15 8.19 -3.32
CA PRO A 163 -17.40 8.28 -4.77
C PRO A 163 -18.80 8.80 -5.14
N SER A 164 -19.78 8.60 -4.25
CA SER A 164 -21.15 9.09 -4.41
C SER A 164 -21.32 10.57 -4.05
N ASP A 165 -20.26 11.27 -3.66
CA ASP A 165 -20.35 12.67 -3.28
C ASP A 165 -20.80 13.53 -4.48
N PRO A 166 -21.88 14.34 -4.35
CA PRO A 166 -22.42 15.11 -5.45
C PRO A 166 -21.46 16.17 -5.99
N ARG A 167 -20.44 16.59 -5.21
CA ARG A 167 -19.39 17.51 -5.67
C ARG A 167 -18.46 16.86 -6.69
N ILE A 168 -18.34 15.54 -6.67
CA ILE A 168 -17.54 14.74 -7.61
C ILE A 168 -18.39 14.33 -8.81
N ALA A 169 -19.59 13.80 -8.55
CA ALA A 169 -20.46 13.23 -9.59
C ALA A 169 -20.88 14.23 -10.69
N ARG A 170 -20.90 15.54 -10.40
CA ARG A 170 -21.35 16.57 -11.34
C ARG A 170 -20.33 16.92 -12.43
N ASN A 171 -19.08 16.49 -12.32
CA ASN A 171 -18.02 16.78 -13.30
C ASN A 171 -17.77 15.62 -14.30
N GLY A 172 -18.51 14.51 -14.21
CA GLY A 172 -18.32 13.31 -15.03
C GLY A 172 -19.09 13.26 -16.36
N SER A 173 -19.90 14.27 -16.69
CA SER A 173 -20.63 14.32 -17.97
C SER A 173 -19.87 15.14 -19.02
N GLY A 174 -18.68 14.70 -19.39
CA GLY A 174 -17.81 15.36 -20.39
C GLY A 174 -16.97 14.36 -21.18
N SER A 175 -17.45 14.03 -22.38
CA SER A 175 -16.72 13.42 -23.52
C SER A 175 -15.93 12.13 -23.28
N ASP A 176 -16.61 10.98 -23.43
CA ASP A 176 -16.00 9.79 -24.04
C ASP A 176 -15.67 10.08 -25.53
N GLU A 177 -14.62 10.87 -25.78
CA GLU A 177 -14.00 10.91 -27.10
C GLU A 177 -13.13 9.65 -27.27
N LYS A 178 -13.64 8.77 -28.12
CA LYS A 178 -12.98 7.60 -28.71
C LYS A 178 -11.49 7.85 -28.95
N ASN A 179 -10.64 7.14 -28.20
CA ASN A 179 -9.21 7.07 -28.48
C ASN A 179 -8.97 6.10 -29.65
N PRO A 180 -8.68 6.53 -30.90
CA PRO A 180 -8.67 5.64 -32.06
C PRO A 180 -7.28 5.04 -32.36
N SER A 181 -6.46 4.75 -31.34
CA SER A 181 -5.07 4.33 -31.56
C SER A 181 -4.67 2.95 -31.00
N LEU A 182 -5.61 2.16 -30.47
CA LEU A 182 -5.36 0.78 -30.04
C LEU A 182 -6.19 -0.23 -30.85
N ASN A 183 -6.03 -0.21 -32.17
CA ASN A 183 -6.37 -1.34 -33.03
C ASN A 183 -5.33 -1.43 -34.15
N LYS A 184 -4.23 -2.12 -33.89
CA LYS A 184 -3.42 -2.74 -34.94
C LYS A 184 -3.63 -4.24 -34.83
N SER A 185 -4.48 -4.73 -35.73
CA SER A 185 -4.63 -6.13 -36.11
C SER A 185 -3.26 -6.77 -36.35
N GLY A 186 -3.01 -7.92 -35.73
CA GLY A 186 -1.90 -8.79 -36.07
C GLY A 186 -2.06 -9.37 -37.48
N PRO A 187 -0.97 -9.84 -38.12
CA PRO A 187 -1.02 -10.32 -39.49
C PRO A 187 -1.73 -11.67 -39.57
N GLU A 188 -2.64 -11.80 -40.53
CA GLU A 188 -3.16 -13.08 -41.02
C GLU A 188 -2.02 -13.90 -41.60
N ARG A 189 -1.99 -15.19 -41.25
CA ARG A 189 -1.09 -16.19 -41.83
C ARG A 189 -1.86 -16.90 -42.95
N ASP A 190 -1.35 -16.79 -44.17
CA ASP A 190 -1.49 -17.81 -45.20
C ASP A 190 -0.29 -18.77 -45.12
#